data_AF-A0A9D8XSG9-F1
#
_entry.id   AF-A0A9D8XSG9-F1
#
_cell.length_a   1.000
_cell.length_b   1.000
_cell.length_c   1.000
_cell.angle_alpha   90.00
_cell.angle_beta   90.00
_cell.angle_gamma   90.00
#
_symmetry.space_group_name_H-M   'P 1'
#
loop_
_entity.id
_entity.type
_entity.pdbx_description
1 polymer ?
#
loop_
_entity_poly.entity_id
_entity_poly.type
_entity_poly.pdbx_seq_one_letter_code
_entity_poly.pdbx_strand_id
1 'polypeptide(L)'
;MSLIVITALFVTSYLVSNIMAVKVIGLFNLFYFDAGTIMFPLAYVLGDVLTEIWGYRTTRKIIFLTFFCNILMIISTQIATWLPSPDYLNSTAQAYNSIFSYVPRIVLASLTG
;
A
#
# COMPACT_ATOMS: atom_id res chain seq x y z
N MET A 1 5.85 -23.16 7.37
CA MET A 1 6.04 -21.69 7.35
C MET A 1 5.33 -21.08 8.56
N SER A 2 5.96 -20.15 9.27
CA SER A 2 5.31 -19.47 10.40
C SER A 2 4.25 -18.51 9.90
N LEU A 3 3.03 -18.52 10.49
CA LEU A 3 1.93 -17.59 10.17
C LEU A 3 2.41 -16.14 10.13
N ILE A 4 3.31 -15.78 11.05
CA ILE A 4 3.87 -14.44 11.21
C ILE A 4 4.60 -13.99 9.94
N VAL A 5 5.38 -14.88 9.30
CA VAL A 5 6.17 -14.55 8.11
C VAL A 5 5.24 -14.27 6.93
N ILE A 6 4.25 -15.14 6.70
CA ILE A 6 3.30 -14.95 5.60
C ILE A 6 2.44 -13.71 5.83
N THR A 7 1.99 -13.49 7.06
CA THR A 7 1.25 -12.28 7.44
C THR A 7 2.08 -11.02 7.19
N ALA A 8 3.35 -11.01 7.58
CA ALA A 8 4.24 -9.87 7.36
C ALA A 8 4.46 -9.62 5.86
N LEU A 9 4.69 -10.66 5.07
CA LEU A 9 4.82 -10.55 3.61
C LEU A 9 3.52 -10.04 2.96
N PHE A 10 2.37 -10.51 3.42
CA PHE A 10 1.06 -10.08 2.92
C PHE A 10 0.82 -8.60 3.22
N VAL A 11 1.02 -8.19 4.48
CA VAL A 11 0.84 -6.79 4.90
C VAL A 11 1.80 -5.87 4.16
N THR A 12 3.08 -6.24 4.07
CA THR A 12 4.09 -5.43 3.37
C THR A 12 3.81 -5.33 1.88
N SER A 13 3.40 -6.42 1.22
CA SER A 13 2.98 -6.40 -0.18
C SER A 13 1.82 -5.42 -0.42
N TYR A 14 0.83 -5.39 0.47
CA TYR A 14 -0.30 -4.46 0.37
C TYR A 14 0.12 -3.00 0.57
N LEU A 15 0.96 -2.73 1.57
CA LEU A 15 1.47 -1.37 1.82
C LEU A 15 2.28 -0.86 0.63
N VAL A 16 3.19 -1.69 0.10
CA VAL A 16 4.01 -1.34 -1.06
C VAL A 16 3.14 -1.13 -2.30
N SER A 17 2.14 -1.98 -2.52
CA SER A 17 1.18 -1.81 -3.62
C SER A 17 0.50 -0.44 -3.58
N ASN A 18 -0.01 -0.04 -2.41
CA ASN A 18 -0.72 1.23 -2.24
C ASN A 18 0.19 2.46 -2.43
N ILE A 19 1.47 2.38 -2.05
CA ILE A 19 2.44 3.45 -2.32
C ILE A 19 2.77 3.51 -3.81
N MET A 20 3.00 2.34 -4.44
CA MET A 20 3.34 2.27 -5.87
C MET A 20 2.20 2.76 -6.76
N ALA A 21 0.95 2.60 -6.34
CA ALA A 21 -0.24 3.05 -7.07
C ALA A 21 -0.26 4.55 -7.38
N VAL A 22 0.55 5.38 -6.70
CA VAL A 22 0.73 6.80 -7.04
C VAL A 22 1.30 6.98 -8.46
N LYS A 23 2.08 6.01 -8.95
CA LYS A 23 2.67 6.04 -10.29
C LYS A 23 1.81 5.25 -11.27
N VAL A 24 1.30 5.94 -12.30
CA VAL A 24 0.65 5.28 -13.44
C VAL A 24 1.71 4.89 -14.48
N ILE A 25 1.69 3.63 -14.90
CA ILE A 25 2.55 3.06 -15.93
C ILE A 25 1.73 2.89 -17.21
N GLY A 26 2.25 3.41 -18.32
CA GLY A 26 1.71 3.17 -19.66
C GLY A 26 2.48 2.05 -20.35
N LEU A 27 1.81 0.95 -20.72
CA LEU A 27 2.34 -0.04 -21.65
C LEU A 27 1.89 0.29 -23.08
N PHE A 28 2.87 0.43 -23.98
CA PHE A 28 2.66 0.62 -25.42
C PHE A 28 1.69 1.77 -25.79
N ASN A 29 1.53 2.79 -24.93
CA ASN A 29 0.60 3.91 -25.13
C ASN A 29 -0.89 3.54 -25.29
N LEU A 30 -1.27 2.27 -25.07
CA LEU A 30 -2.64 1.77 -25.15
C LEU A 30 -3.20 1.33 -23.79
N PHE A 31 -2.36 0.94 -22.84
CA PHE A 31 -2.79 0.43 -21.53
C PHE A 31 -2.19 1.25 -20.40
N TYR A 32 -3.04 1.85 -19.58
CA TYR A 32 -2.63 2.58 -18.36
C TYR A 32 -3.00 1.74 -17.13
N PHE A 33 -1.99 1.35 -16.37
CA PHE A 33 -2.16 0.63 -15.11
C PHE A 33 -1.43 1.34 -13.99
N ASP A 34 -1.90 1.20 -12.76
CA ASP A 34 -1.13 1.67 -11.61
C ASP A 34 0.09 0.75 -11.39
N ALA A 35 1.19 1.30 -10.88
CA ALA A 35 2.36 0.48 -10.59
C ALA A 35 2.10 -0.50 -9.44
N GLY A 36 1.08 -0.22 -8.60
CA GLY A 36 0.62 -1.11 -7.54
C GLY A 36 0.16 -2.47 -8.05
N THR A 37 -0.42 -2.54 -9.26
CA THR A 37 -0.89 -3.79 -9.86
C THR A 37 0.17 -4.88 -9.95
N ILE A 38 1.45 -4.53 -10.01
CA ILE A 38 2.58 -5.49 -10.03
C ILE A 38 2.61 -6.35 -8.77
N MET A 39 2.14 -5.84 -7.63
CA MET A 39 2.13 -6.56 -6.35
C MET A 39 0.87 -7.43 -6.17
N PHE A 40 -0.17 -7.29 -7.00
CA PHE A 40 -1.40 -8.09 -6.87
C PHE A 40 -1.18 -9.60 -7.01
N PRO A 41 -0.41 -10.12 -7.98
CA PRO A 41 -0.16 -11.56 -8.07
C PRO A 41 0.47 -12.14 -6.80
N LEU A 42 1.41 -11.39 -6.20
CA LEU A 42 2.08 -11.81 -4.98
C LEU A 42 1.12 -11.77 -3.78
N ALA A 43 0.33 -10.70 -3.65
CA ALA A 43 -0.70 -10.58 -2.61
C ALA A 43 -1.77 -11.68 -2.72
N TYR A 44 -2.16 -12.06 -3.94
CA TYR A 44 -3.14 -13.12 -4.19
C TYR A 44 -2.63 -14.49 -3.73
N VAL A 45 -1.41 -14.87 -4.15
CA VAL A 45 -0.79 -16.13 -3.72
C VAL A 45 -0.65 -16.21 -2.21
N LEU A 46 -0.22 -15.11 -1.56
CA LEU A 46 -0.11 -15.07 -0.10
C LEU A 46 -1.49 -15.15 0.58
N GLY A 47 -2.52 -14.50 0.02
CA GLY A 47 -3.90 -14.58 0.49
C GLY A 47 -4.47 -15.99 0.42
N ASP A 48 -4.26 -16.66 -0.71
CA ASP A 48 -4.68 -18.06 -0.91
C ASP A 48 -4.02 -18.97 0.11
N VAL A 49 -2.68 -18.89 0.26
CA VAL A 49 -1.92 -19.66 1.26
C VAL A 49 -2.41 -19.37 2.68
N LEU A 50 -2.76 -18.12 3.00
CA LEU A 50 -3.33 -17.76 4.30
C LEU A 50 -4.66 -18.47 4.55
N THR A 51 -5.56 -18.46 3.55
CA THR A 51 -6.88 -19.10 3.66
C THR A 51 -6.82 -20.62 3.67
N GLU A 52 -5.90 -21.23 2.92
CA GLU A 52 -5.77 -22.68 2.79
C GLU A 52 -5.18 -23.32 4.06
N ILE A 53 -4.15 -22.69 4.65
CA ILE A 53 -3.45 -23.27 5.81
C ILE A 53 -4.10 -22.88 7.14
N TRP A 54 -4.50 -21.61 7.30
CA TRP A 54 -5.00 -21.09 8.59
C TRP A 54 -6.51 -20.84 8.62
N GLY A 55 -7.18 -21.08 7.49
CA GLY A 55 -8.62 -20.98 7.38
C GLY A 55 -9.14 -19.53 7.34
N TYR A 56 -10.38 -19.40 6.89
CA TYR A 56 -11.03 -18.10 6.66
C TYR A 56 -11.10 -17.19 7.89
N ARG A 57 -11.33 -17.75 9.09
CA ARG A 57 -11.43 -16.95 10.34
C ARG A 57 -10.14 -16.21 10.68
N THR A 58 -9.00 -16.85 10.44
CA THR A 58 -7.67 -16.27 10.72
C THR A 58 -7.32 -15.25 9.65
N THR A 59 -7.51 -15.59 8.37
CA THR A 59 -7.26 -14.69 7.24
C THR A 59 -8.09 -13.41 7.35
N ARG A 60 -9.36 -13.49 7.75
CA ARG A 60 -10.21 -12.30 7.93
C ARG A 60 -9.62 -11.32 8.94
N LYS A 61 -9.04 -11.81 10.05
CA LYS A 61 -8.37 -10.94 11.04
C LYS A 61 -7.11 -10.29 10.44
N ILE A 62 -6.34 -11.04 9.65
CA ILE A 62 -5.14 -10.54 8.98
C ILE A 62 -5.50 -9.46 7.94
N ILE A 63 -6.60 -9.62 7.21
CA ILE A 63 -7.10 -8.61 6.27
C ILE A 63 -7.44 -7.32 7.03
N PHE A 64 -8.20 -7.41 8.14
CA PHE A 64 -8.49 -6.23 8.97
C PHE A 64 -7.24 -5.59 9.55
N LEU A 65 -6.26 -6.39 9.98
CA LEU A 65 -4.96 -5.87 10.42
C LEU A 65 -4.26 -5.11 9.30
N THR A 66 -4.28 -5.64 8.08
CA THR A 66 -3.66 -5.01 6.89
C THR A 66 -4.34 -3.67 6.57
N PHE A 67 -5.67 -3.60 6.67
CA PHE A 67 -6.40 -2.33 6.53
C PHE A 67 -5.99 -1.32 7.61
N PHE A 68 -5.88 -1.75 8.87
CA PHE A 68 -5.42 -0.87 9.95
C PHE A 68 -3.99 -0.38 9.73
N CYS A 69 -3.07 -1.24 9.29
CA CYS A 69 -1.71 -0.86 8.92
C CYS A 69 -1.68 0.17 7.78
N ASN A 70 -2.56 0.04 6.80
CA ASN A 70 -2.70 1.01 5.72
C ASN A 70 -3.17 2.38 6.23
N ILE A 71 -4.15 2.42 7.15
CA ILE A 71 -4.59 3.67 7.78
C ILE A 71 -3.44 4.32 8.56
N LEU A 72 -2.68 3.52 9.34
CA LEU A 72 -1.51 4.02 10.05
C LEU A 72 -0.46 4.61 9.09
N MET A 73 -0.22 3.94 7.96
CA MET A 73 0.67 4.45 6.91
C MET A 73 0.21 5.83 6.42
N ILE A 74 -1.07 5.99 6.02
CA ILE A 74 -1.60 7.28 5.56
C ILE A 74 -1.40 8.36 6.62
N ILE A 75 -1.79 8.09 7.87
CA ILE A 75 -1.71 9.07 8.96
C ILE A 75 -0.25 9.49 9.16
N SER A 76 0.67 8.53 9.21
CA SER A 76 2.10 8.81 9.38
C SER A 76 2.68 9.63 8.22
N THR A 77 2.35 9.28 6.98
CA THR A 77 2.82 10.02 5.80
C THR A 77 2.24 11.43 5.76
N GLN A 78 0.99 11.60 6.20
CA GLN A 78 0.31 12.89 6.16
C GLN A 78 0.77 13.84 7.27
N ILE A 79 1.04 13.31 8.47
CA ILE A 79 1.74 14.07 9.50
C ILE A 79 3.07 14.58 8.95
N ALA A 80 3.85 13.73 8.28
CA ALA A 80 5.12 14.14 7.69
C ALA A 80 4.98 15.25 6.63
N THR A 81 3.89 15.31 5.86
CA THR A 81 3.65 16.41 4.90
C THR A 81 3.38 17.77 5.57
N TRP A 82 2.89 17.78 6.81
CA TRP A 82 2.60 19.01 7.56
C TRP A 82 3.82 19.56 8.31
N LEU A 83 4.85 18.75 8.54
CA LEU A 83 6.05 19.22 9.23
C LEU A 83 6.86 20.16 8.31
N PRO A 84 7.41 21.26 8.85
CA PRO A 84 8.23 22.19 8.08
C PRO A 84 9.54 21.53 7.64
N SER A 85 9.90 21.66 6.37
CA SER A 85 11.19 21.24 5.83
C SER A 85 12.22 22.36 5.87
N PRO A 86 13.52 22.06 6.01
CA PRO A 86 14.58 23.05 5.86
C PRO A 86 14.63 23.63 4.44
N ASP A 87 14.99 24.90 4.29
CA ASP A 87 14.92 25.60 3.01
C ASP A 87 15.77 24.99 1.89
N TYR A 88 16.91 24.38 2.26
CA TYR A 88 17.81 23.71 1.32
C TYR A 88 17.25 22.39 0.77
N LEU A 89 16.17 21.85 1.34
CA LEU A 89 15.48 20.62 0.92
C LEU A 89 14.06 20.90 0.37
N ASN A 90 13.71 22.16 0.10
CA ASN A 90 12.36 22.54 -0.32
C ASN A 90 11.90 21.82 -1.61
N SER A 91 12.81 21.52 -2.55
CA SER A 91 12.47 20.77 -3.76
C SER A 91 12.09 19.31 -3.48
N THR A 92 12.80 18.64 -2.56
CA THR A 92 12.50 17.28 -2.12
C THR A 92 11.21 17.23 -1.30
N ALA A 93 10.98 18.23 -0.45
CA ALA A 93 9.75 18.35 0.33
C ALA A 93 8.52 18.57 -0.56
N GLN A 94 8.63 19.38 -1.62
CA GLN A 94 7.57 19.54 -2.60
C GLN A 94 7.26 18.24 -3.34
N ALA A 95 8.29 17.51 -3.81
CA ALA A 95 8.09 16.22 -4.47
C ALA A 95 7.43 15.19 -3.52
N TYR A 96 7.84 15.16 -2.26
CA TYR A 96 7.21 14.33 -1.23
C TYR A 96 5.73 14.68 -1.06
N ASN A 97 5.41 15.97 -0.88
CA ASN A 97 4.01 16.42 -0.75
C ASN A 97 3.18 16.11 -1.99
N SER A 98 3.76 16.24 -3.19
CA SER A 98 3.09 15.86 -4.44
C SER A 98 2.75 14.38 -4.48
N ILE A 99 3.64 13.48 -4.07
CA ILE A 99 3.41 12.02 -4.10
C ILE A 99 2.44 11.61 -2.99
N PHE A 100 2.70 12.04 -1.75
CA PHE A 100 1.98 11.56 -0.57
C PHE A 100 0.61 12.22 -0.38
N SER A 101 0.33 13.37 -1.01
CA SER A 101 -1.02 13.94 -1.01
C SER A 101 -2.06 13.08 -1.77
N TYR A 102 -1.62 12.23 -2.70
CA TYR A 102 -2.50 11.27 -3.39
C TYR A 102 -2.75 9.98 -2.61
N VAL A 103 -1.83 9.61 -1.70
CA VAL A 103 -1.90 8.37 -0.92
C VAL A 103 -3.22 8.22 -0.13
N PRO A 104 -3.77 9.25 0.55
CA PRO A 104 -5.07 9.15 1.21
C PRO A 104 -6.21 8.76 0.26
N ARG A 105 -6.21 9.30 -0.97
CA ARG A 105 -7.26 9.02 -1.97
C ARG A 105 -7.16 7.58 -2.50
N ILE A 106 -5.94 7.11 -2.74
CA ILE A 106 -5.70 5.74 -3.23
C ILE A 106 -6.16 4.72 -2.19
N VAL A 107 -5.77 4.89 -0.93
CA VAL A 107 -6.14 3.93 0.11
C VAL A 107 -7.65 4.00 0.40
N LEU A 108 -8.28 5.18 0.34
CA LEU A 108 -9.75 5.27 0.41
C LEU A 108 -10.42 4.51 -0.74
N ALA A 109 -9.89 4.62 -1.96
CA ALA A 109 -10.39 3.83 -3.10
C ALA A 109 -10.22 2.32 -2.87
N SER A 110 -9.08 1.87 -2.34
CA SER A 110 -8.83 0.46 -1.99
C SER A 110 -9.63 -0.05 -0.79
N LEU A 111 -10.18 0.84 0.04
CA LEU A 111 -11.06 0.49 1.17
C LEU A 111 -12.52 0.34 0.73
N THR A 112 -12.93 1.05 -0.33
CA THR A 112 -14.31 1.06 -0.83
C THR A 112 -14.54 0.17 -2.06
N GLY A 113 -13.47 -0.22 -2.77
CA GLY A 113 -13.49 -1.16 -3.89
C GLY A 113 -13.28 -2.60 -3.43
#